data_AF-W4V123-F1
#
_entry.id   AF-W4V123-F1
#
_cell.length_a   1.000
_cell.length_b   1.000
_cell.length_c   1.000
_cell.angle_alpha   90.00
_cell.angle_beta   90.00
_cell.angle_gamma   90.00
#
_symmetry.space_group_name_H-M   'P 1'
#
loop_
_entity.id
_entity.type
_entity.pdbx_description
1 polymer ?
#
loop_
_entity_poly.entity_id
_entity_poly.type
_entity_poly.pdbx_seq_one_letter_code
_entity_poly.pdbx_strand_id
1 'polypeptide(L)'
;MTLRKVTLNHIVVWQEFLDLLVKNKAELPTFPIWAMEFGATYKYEGIAPYFQKMRDFEEKKGKFGERIIGSSKDDYLQCLPIYAQTNKTEKNRNFPDWKKQFIRQNRGFYEKNKSWIDGWIDKIKGFENSHQKFEWNCGYEEHPTINDKIVQFRPSGIRVKRPTFSPALVLTTTQIPIFPWIVTPKGEIGRYMTRKEAARLQCMEDLKEVPDTIAGAFKAFGNAVNVEVVRRIAEQLLIDYEADK
;
A
#
# COMPACT_ATOMS: atom_id res chain seq x y z
N MET A 1 12.01 -14.39 10.25
CA MET A 1 11.18 -15.14 9.28
C MET A 1 11.53 -14.64 7.89
N THR A 2 11.93 -15.53 7.01
CA THR A 2 12.31 -15.23 5.63
C THR A 2 11.10 -14.81 4.81
N LEU A 3 11.31 -14.00 3.78
CA LEU A 3 10.26 -13.57 2.88
C LEU A 3 9.71 -14.74 2.05
N ARG A 4 8.39 -14.76 1.86
CA ARG A 4 7.75 -15.69 0.94
C ARG A 4 8.17 -15.35 -0.50
N LYS A 5 8.31 -16.36 -1.37
CA LYS A 5 8.66 -16.16 -2.78
C LYS A 5 7.75 -15.17 -3.50
N VAL A 6 6.44 -15.24 -3.25
CA VAL A 6 5.44 -14.29 -3.80
C VAL A 6 5.72 -12.86 -3.34
N THR A 7 6.05 -12.65 -2.07
CA THR A 7 6.39 -11.34 -1.52
C THR A 7 7.63 -10.75 -2.21
N LEU A 8 8.67 -11.57 -2.40
CA LEU A 8 9.88 -11.18 -3.11
C LEU A 8 9.57 -10.79 -4.57
N ASN A 9 8.78 -11.60 -5.26
CA ASN A 9 8.35 -11.31 -6.63
C ASN A 9 7.62 -9.96 -6.73
N HIS A 10 6.71 -9.67 -5.80
CA HIS A 10 6.00 -8.39 -5.78
C HIS A 10 6.96 -7.20 -5.58
N ILE A 11 7.94 -7.33 -4.69
CA ILE A 11 8.97 -6.30 -4.48
C ILE A 11 9.82 -6.10 -5.74
N VAL A 12 10.23 -7.19 -6.41
CA VAL A 12 11.04 -7.13 -7.64
C VAL A 12 10.27 -6.44 -8.78
N VAL A 13 9.01 -6.78 -9.00
CA VAL A 13 8.19 -6.15 -10.06
C VAL A 13 8.00 -4.66 -9.81
N TRP A 14 7.82 -4.24 -8.56
CA TRP A 14 7.74 -2.82 -8.21
C TRP A 14 9.10 -2.10 -8.23
N GLN A 15 10.21 -2.79 -7.95
CA GLN A 15 11.54 -2.23 -8.17
C GLN A 15 11.78 -1.98 -9.66
N GLU A 16 11.41 -2.93 -10.51
CA GLU A 16 11.53 -2.77 -11.96
C GLU A 16 10.74 -1.56 -12.47
N PHE A 17 9.56 -1.29 -11.91
CA PHE A 17 8.79 -0.08 -12.22
C PHE A 17 9.58 1.20 -11.91
N LEU A 18 10.26 1.25 -10.76
CA LEU A 18 11.10 2.38 -10.35
C LEU A 18 12.34 2.51 -11.26
N ASP A 19 12.96 1.39 -11.64
CA ASP A 19 14.11 1.37 -12.54
C ASP A 19 13.72 1.89 -13.93
N LEU A 20 12.56 1.48 -14.44
CA LEU A 20 11.99 1.99 -15.70
C LEU A 20 11.65 3.48 -15.60
N LEU A 21 11.14 3.93 -14.47
CA LEU A 21 10.85 5.34 -14.21
C LEU A 21 12.13 6.19 -14.33
N VAL A 22 13.22 5.77 -13.68
CA VAL A 22 14.53 6.43 -13.77
C VAL A 22 15.07 6.40 -15.20
N LYS A 23 15.06 5.22 -15.84
CA LYS A 23 15.57 5.01 -17.21
C LYS A 23 14.89 5.93 -18.22
N ASN A 24 13.59 6.15 -18.06
CA ASN A 24 12.79 7.01 -18.94
C ASN A 24 12.72 8.47 -18.47
N LYS A 25 13.48 8.86 -17.43
CA LYS A 25 13.48 10.20 -16.83
C LYS A 25 12.06 10.68 -16.45
N ALA A 26 11.23 9.75 -16.03
CA ALA A 26 9.88 10.04 -15.58
C ALA A 26 9.88 10.56 -14.14
N GLU A 27 8.87 11.36 -13.79
CA GLU A 27 8.75 11.90 -12.44
C GLU A 27 8.31 10.82 -11.45
N LEU A 28 8.98 10.77 -10.30
CA LEU A 28 8.60 9.88 -9.20
C LEU A 28 7.21 10.29 -8.66
N PRO A 29 6.21 9.41 -8.64
CA PRO A 29 4.86 9.77 -8.25
C PRO A 29 4.81 10.13 -6.76
N THR A 30 4.16 11.26 -6.45
CA THR A 30 3.90 11.73 -5.08
C THR A 30 2.53 11.29 -4.55
N PHE A 31 1.84 10.44 -5.29
CA PHE A 31 0.51 9.91 -4.99
C PHE A 31 0.52 8.37 -5.13
N PRO A 32 -0.46 7.67 -4.53
CA PRO A 32 -0.53 6.22 -4.68
C PRO A 32 -0.78 5.81 -6.13
N ILE A 33 0.11 4.97 -6.66
CA ILE A 33 -0.08 4.32 -7.94
C ILE A 33 -1.13 3.23 -7.81
N TRP A 34 -2.13 3.28 -8.66
CA TRP A 34 -3.19 2.30 -8.85
C TRP A 34 -3.02 1.72 -10.25
N ALA A 35 -2.20 0.66 -10.39
CA ALA A 35 -1.83 0.12 -11.70
C ALA A 35 -3.05 -0.35 -12.50
N MET A 36 -4.13 -0.73 -11.82
CA MET A 36 -5.39 -1.08 -12.48
C MET A 36 -6.05 0.07 -13.27
N GLU A 37 -5.70 1.33 -13.01
CA GLU A 37 -6.18 2.48 -13.80
C GLU A 37 -5.37 2.73 -15.07
N PHE A 38 -4.23 2.08 -15.25
CA PHE A 38 -3.41 2.23 -16.45
C PHE A 38 -4.20 1.73 -17.67
N GLY A 39 -4.37 2.58 -18.68
CA GLY A 39 -5.18 2.32 -19.87
C GLY A 39 -6.70 2.38 -19.70
N ALA A 40 -7.22 2.54 -18.48
CA ALA A 40 -8.65 2.58 -18.22
C ALA A 40 -9.31 3.87 -18.74
N THR A 41 -10.49 3.78 -19.34
CA THR A 41 -11.19 4.93 -19.94
C THR A 41 -12.66 5.05 -19.53
N TYR A 42 -13.18 4.14 -18.70
CA TYR A 42 -14.53 4.23 -18.14
C TYR A 42 -14.75 5.55 -17.38
N LYS A 43 -15.98 6.08 -17.38
CA LYS A 43 -16.30 7.37 -16.75
C LYS A 43 -16.30 7.26 -15.22
N TYR A 44 -15.75 8.25 -14.51
CA TYR A 44 -15.68 8.24 -13.04
C TYR A 44 -15.95 9.60 -12.36
N GLU A 45 -15.93 10.72 -13.09
CA GLU A 45 -16.05 12.08 -12.53
C GLU A 45 -17.45 12.41 -12.01
N GLY A 46 -18.49 11.89 -12.68
CA GLY A 46 -19.88 12.03 -12.28
C GLY A 46 -20.37 10.83 -11.48
N ILE A 47 -21.45 10.22 -11.97
CA ILE A 47 -22.04 9.00 -11.41
C ILE A 47 -20.97 7.91 -11.34
N ALA A 48 -20.79 7.29 -10.17
CA ALA A 48 -19.81 6.23 -10.00
C ALA A 48 -20.12 5.04 -10.94
N PRO A 49 -19.10 4.30 -11.43
CA PRO A 49 -19.26 3.23 -12.42
C PRO A 49 -20.30 2.19 -12.03
N TYR A 50 -20.38 1.83 -10.74
CA TYR A 50 -21.40 0.91 -10.23
C TYR A 50 -22.85 1.29 -10.59
N PHE A 51 -23.15 2.59 -10.70
CA PHE A 51 -24.49 3.10 -11.00
C PHE A 51 -24.70 3.45 -12.47
N GLN A 52 -23.68 3.29 -13.32
CA GLN A 52 -23.77 3.49 -14.77
C GLN A 52 -24.42 2.26 -15.44
N LYS A 53 -24.92 2.44 -16.67
CA LYS A 53 -25.53 1.39 -17.49
C LYS A 53 -24.54 0.92 -18.56
N MET A 54 -24.81 -0.24 -19.18
CA MET A 54 -23.93 -0.81 -20.21
C MET A 54 -23.58 0.19 -21.34
N ARG A 55 -24.58 0.96 -21.81
CA ARG A 55 -24.39 2.02 -22.82
C ARG A 55 -23.33 3.07 -22.44
N ASP A 56 -23.09 3.30 -21.14
CA ASP A 56 -22.12 4.29 -20.68
C ASP A 56 -20.68 3.75 -20.77
N PHE A 57 -20.52 2.43 -20.91
CA PHE A 57 -19.25 1.71 -21.07
C PHE A 57 -18.93 1.37 -22.53
N GLU A 58 -19.80 1.71 -23.48
CA GLU A 58 -19.52 1.54 -24.91
C GLU A 58 -18.21 2.27 -25.28
N GLU A 59 -17.34 1.56 -26.00
CA GLU A 59 -16.00 2.01 -26.41
C GLU A 59 -15.06 2.37 -25.25
N LYS A 60 -15.45 2.07 -24.00
CA LYS A 60 -14.62 2.29 -22.83
C LYS A 60 -13.81 1.05 -22.47
N LYS A 61 -12.70 1.31 -21.80
CA LYS A 61 -11.75 0.33 -21.29
C LYS A 61 -11.83 0.27 -19.78
N GLY A 62 -11.81 -0.95 -19.25
CA GLY A 62 -11.79 -1.27 -17.83
C GLY A 62 -10.38 -1.24 -17.26
N LYS A 63 -10.15 -2.05 -16.22
CA LYS A 63 -8.83 -2.15 -15.59
C LYS A 63 -7.76 -2.59 -16.59
N PHE A 64 -6.55 -2.06 -16.46
CA PHE A 64 -5.41 -2.35 -17.35
C PHE A 64 -5.68 -2.07 -18.85
N GLY A 65 -6.65 -1.23 -19.17
CA GLY A 65 -7.01 -0.91 -20.55
C GLY A 65 -7.75 -2.00 -21.31
N GLU A 66 -8.27 -3.01 -20.62
CA GLU A 66 -8.98 -4.13 -21.22
C GLU A 66 -10.39 -3.73 -21.67
N ARG A 67 -10.92 -4.40 -22.70
CA ARG A 67 -12.29 -4.14 -23.18
C ARG A 67 -13.29 -4.54 -22.09
N ILE A 68 -14.31 -3.70 -21.90
CA ILE A 68 -15.42 -4.02 -21.02
C ILE A 68 -16.39 -4.92 -21.80
N ILE A 69 -16.51 -6.17 -21.37
CA ILE A 69 -17.35 -7.19 -22.01
C ILE A 69 -18.29 -7.78 -20.96
N GLY A 70 -19.49 -8.18 -21.38
CA GLY A 70 -20.47 -8.76 -20.47
C GLY A 70 -21.90 -8.67 -20.98
N SER A 71 -22.73 -9.64 -20.62
CA SER A 71 -24.17 -9.65 -20.92
C SER A 71 -25.00 -9.21 -19.72
N SER A 72 -24.42 -9.21 -18.52
CA SER A 72 -25.04 -8.75 -17.28
C SER A 72 -24.27 -7.59 -16.63
N LYS A 73 -24.88 -6.99 -15.60
CA LYS A 73 -24.24 -5.95 -14.79
C LYS A 73 -22.98 -6.44 -14.08
N ASP A 74 -23.04 -7.65 -13.55
CA ASP A 74 -21.92 -8.18 -12.79
C ASP A 74 -20.73 -8.47 -13.72
N ASP A 75 -20.98 -8.92 -14.95
CA ASP A 75 -19.93 -9.18 -15.94
C ASP A 75 -19.12 -7.93 -16.26
N TYR A 76 -19.78 -6.84 -16.67
CA TYR A 76 -19.05 -5.63 -17.04
C TYR A 76 -18.43 -4.92 -15.82
N LEU A 77 -18.98 -5.10 -14.61
CA LEU A 77 -18.35 -4.60 -13.38
C LEU A 77 -17.06 -5.36 -13.05
N GLN A 78 -16.97 -6.67 -13.31
CA GLN A 78 -15.73 -7.43 -13.07
C GLN A 78 -14.55 -6.94 -13.92
N CYS A 79 -14.83 -6.33 -15.07
CA CYS A 79 -13.84 -5.64 -15.91
C CYS A 79 -13.30 -4.34 -15.26
N LEU A 80 -13.93 -3.81 -14.23
CA LEU A 80 -13.50 -2.58 -13.55
C LEU A 80 -12.63 -2.88 -12.31
N PRO A 81 -11.88 -1.89 -11.80
CA PRO A 81 -11.23 -1.99 -10.50
C PRO A 81 -12.23 -2.30 -9.37
N ILE A 82 -11.85 -3.12 -8.38
CA ILE A 82 -12.76 -3.56 -7.29
C ILE A 82 -13.50 -2.41 -6.59
N TYR A 83 -12.83 -1.27 -6.35
CA TYR A 83 -13.49 -0.14 -5.69
C TYR A 83 -14.58 0.52 -6.53
N ALA A 84 -14.61 0.27 -7.84
CA ALA A 84 -15.61 0.75 -8.78
C ALA A 84 -16.81 -0.20 -8.94
N GLN A 85 -16.72 -1.41 -8.38
CA GLN A 85 -17.73 -2.45 -8.45
C GLN A 85 -18.76 -2.38 -7.32
N THR A 86 -18.66 -1.39 -6.43
CA THR A 86 -19.51 -1.31 -5.22
C THR A 86 -20.39 -0.07 -5.21
N ASN A 87 -21.52 -0.16 -4.51
CA ASN A 87 -22.41 0.98 -4.25
C ASN A 87 -21.87 1.98 -3.21
N LYS A 88 -20.68 1.74 -2.64
CA LYS A 88 -20.07 2.58 -1.61
C LYS A 88 -19.57 3.89 -2.21
N THR A 89 -20.42 4.90 -2.11
CA THR A 89 -20.25 6.25 -2.69
C THR A 89 -20.63 7.31 -1.65
N GLU A 90 -20.32 8.57 -1.95
CA GLU A 90 -20.82 9.69 -1.13
C GLU A 90 -22.32 9.92 -1.36
N LYS A 91 -22.88 10.92 -0.65
CA LYS A 91 -24.21 11.44 -0.98
C LYS A 91 -24.25 11.75 -2.48
N ASN A 92 -25.27 11.25 -3.18
CA ASN A 92 -25.50 11.39 -4.62
C ASN A 92 -24.79 10.40 -5.57
N ARG A 93 -24.40 9.19 -5.11
CA ARG A 93 -23.91 8.11 -6.00
C ARG A 93 -22.62 8.42 -6.75
N ASN A 94 -21.86 9.42 -6.29
CA ASN A 94 -20.60 9.83 -6.87
C ASN A 94 -19.42 9.31 -6.06
N PHE A 95 -18.27 9.17 -6.70
CA PHE A 95 -17.04 8.99 -5.94
C PHE A 95 -16.69 10.23 -5.12
N PRO A 96 -16.03 10.06 -3.97
CA PRO A 96 -15.44 11.18 -3.25
C PRO A 96 -14.34 11.84 -4.09
N ASP A 97 -14.12 13.13 -3.88
CA ASP A 97 -13.21 13.92 -4.74
C ASP A 97 -11.76 13.44 -4.71
N TRP A 98 -11.27 13.00 -3.55
CA TRP A 98 -9.94 12.40 -3.43
C TRP A 98 -9.77 11.16 -4.33
N LYS A 99 -10.83 10.37 -4.52
CA LYS A 99 -10.78 9.17 -5.36
C LYS A 99 -10.76 9.55 -6.84
N LYS A 100 -11.56 10.54 -7.24
CA LYS A 100 -11.52 11.09 -8.61
C LYS A 100 -10.14 11.65 -8.92
N GLN A 101 -9.53 12.36 -7.96
CA GLN A 101 -8.16 12.88 -8.09
C GLN A 101 -7.14 11.76 -8.32
N PHE A 102 -7.15 10.69 -7.52
CA PHE A 102 -6.23 9.57 -7.72
C PHE A 102 -6.44 8.86 -9.06
N ILE A 103 -7.69 8.66 -9.49
CA ILE A 103 -7.96 8.09 -10.82
C ILE A 103 -7.37 8.99 -11.92
N ARG A 104 -7.60 10.30 -11.83
CA ARG A 104 -7.09 11.29 -12.79
C ARG A 104 -5.55 11.30 -12.84
N GLN A 105 -4.91 11.32 -11.67
CA GLN A 105 -3.45 11.29 -11.56
C GLN A 105 -2.86 10.01 -12.13
N ASN A 106 -3.45 8.84 -11.84
CA ASN A 106 -2.98 7.56 -12.35
C ASN A 106 -3.14 7.43 -13.87
N ARG A 107 -4.29 7.85 -14.42
CA ARG A 107 -4.51 7.85 -15.87
C ARG A 107 -3.60 8.84 -16.59
N GLY A 108 -3.42 10.03 -16.02
CA GLY A 108 -2.49 11.03 -16.56
C GLY A 108 -1.03 10.57 -16.49
N PHE A 109 -0.64 9.91 -15.41
CA PHE A 109 0.69 9.29 -15.28
C PHE A 109 0.89 8.20 -16.34
N TYR A 110 -0.11 7.33 -16.52
CA TYR A 110 -0.07 6.31 -17.57
C TYR A 110 0.12 6.93 -18.96
N GLU A 111 -0.67 7.94 -19.32
CA GLU A 111 -0.62 8.53 -20.66
C GLU A 111 0.77 9.11 -20.98
N LYS A 112 1.38 9.82 -20.02
CA LYS A 112 2.74 10.37 -20.18
C LYS A 112 3.83 9.30 -20.33
N ASN A 113 3.57 8.11 -19.81
CA ASN A 113 4.56 7.04 -19.63
C ASN A 113 4.19 5.75 -20.37
N LYS A 114 3.22 5.84 -21.28
CA LYS A 114 2.57 4.69 -21.93
C LYS A 114 3.57 3.77 -22.62
N SER A 115 4.59 4.35 -23.27
CA SER A 115 5.60 3.63 -24.06
C SER A 115 6.31 2.53 -23.28
N TRP A 116 6.59 2.75 -22.00
CA TRP A 116 7.29 1.78 -21.16
C TRP A 116 6.34 1.06 -20.19
N ILE A 117 5.24 1.69 -19.75
CA ILE A 117 4.26 1.01 -18.90
C ILE A 117 3.59 -0.14 -19.64
N ASP A 118 3.31 0.00 -20.94
CA ASP A 118 2.69 -1.08 -21.74
C ASP A 118 3.56 -2.36 -21.74
N GLY A 119 4.89 -2.23 -21.70
CA GLY A 119 5.80 -3.38 -21.61
C GLY A 119 5.96 -3.97 -20.20
N TRP A 120 5.55 -3.24 -19.16
CA TRP A 120 5.67 -3.65 -17.76
C TRP A 120 4.35 -4.19 -17.19
N ILE A 121 3.21 -3.68 -17.66
CA ILE A 121 1.88 -3.86 -17.05
C ILE A 121 1.46 -5.33 -16.91
N ASP A 122 1.86 -6.21 -17.83
CA ASP A 122 1.50 -7.63 -17.78
C ASP A 122 2.09 -8.34 -16.56
N LYS A 123 3.20 -7.83 -16.01
CA LYS A 123 3.86 -8.40 -14.81
C LYS A 123 3.04 -8.22 -13.54
N ILE A 124 2.14 -7.23 -13.50
CA ILE A 124 1.36 -6.88 -12.31
C ILE A 124 -0.11 -7.35 -12.34
N LYS A 125 -0.65 -7.67 -13.53
CA LYS A 125 -2.05 -8.08 -13.70
C LYS A 125 -2.46 -9.26 -12.81
N GLY A 126 -1.56 -10.23 -12.61
CA GLY A 126 -1.82 -11.41 -11.80
C GLY A 126 -1.75 -11.20 -10.28
N PHE A 127 -1.37 -10.01 -9.81
CA PHE A 127 -1.25 -9.74 -8.38
C PHE A 127 -2.63 -9.59 -7.73
N GLU A 128 -2.71 -9.81 -6.43
CA GLU A 128 -3.89 -9.44 -5.64
C GLU A 128 -4.14 -7.92 -5.73
N ASN A 129 -5.40 -7.50 -5.66
CA ASN A 129 -5.81 -6.10 -5.87
C ASN A 129 -5.08 -5.07 -4.99
N SER A 130 -4.73 -5.42 -3.75
CA SER A 130 -3.93 -4.57 -2.88
C SER A 130 -2.48 -4.46 -3.34
N HIS A 131 -1.93 -5.51 -3.94
CA HIS A 131 -0.53 -5.57 -4.37
C HIS A 131 -0.32 -4.92 -5.75
N GLN A 132 -1.41 -4.68 -6.49
CA GLN A 132 -1.44 -3.85 -7.69
C GLN A 132 -1.38 -2.34 -7.39
N LYS A 133 -1.31 -1.95 -6.11
CA LYS A 133 -1.19 -0.55 -5.67
C LYS A 133 0.14 -0.33 -4.97
N PHE A 134 0.74 0.82 -5.22
CA PHE A 134 2.07 1.17 -4.72
C PHE A 134 2.12 2.60 -4.23
N GLU A 135 2.81 2.83 -3.12
CA GLU A 135 2.92 4.14 -2.49
C GLU A 135 4.36 4.36 -2.02
N TRP A 136 5.04 5.30 -2.68
CA TRP A 136 6.41 5.68 -2.35
C TRP A 136 6.41 6.87 -1.37
N ASN A 137 6.76 6.61 -0.12
CA ASN A 137 6.79 7.58 0.96
C ASN A 137 8.23 7.89 1.40
N CYS A 138 9.14 8.02 0.44
CA CYS A 138 10.52 8.42 0.71
C CYS A 138 10.86 9.80 0.12
N GLY A 139 9.90 10.51 -0.47
CA GLY A 139 10.16 11.75 -1.19
C GLY A 139 10.97 11.48 -2.48
N TYR A 140 11.55 12.54 -3.05
CA TYR A 140 12.41 12.41 -4.22
C TYR A 140 13.71 11.66 -3.89
N GLU A 141 14.09 10.75 -4.78
CA GLU A 141 15.39 10.09 -4.84
C GLU A 141 15.79 9.95 -6.32
N GLU A 142 17.05 10.16 -6.65
CA GLU A 142 17.57 10.00 -8.02
C GLU A 142 17.54 8.52 -8.45
N HIS A 143 17.82 7.62 -7.50
CA HIS A 143 17.84 6.17 -7.69
C HIS A 143 16.96 5.49 -6.62
N PRO A 144 15.62 5.60 -6.73
CA PRO A 144 14.69 5.02 -5.77
C PRO A 144 14.85 3.49 -5.73
N THR A 145 15.35 3.01 -4.60
CA THR A 145 15.61 1.60 -4.33
C THR A 145 14.67 1.15 -3.23
N ILE A 146 13.97 0.02 -3.40
CA ILE A 146 13.09 -0.56 -2.39
C ILE A 146 13.91 -1.36 -1.38
N ASN A 147 15.01 -1.96 -1.83
CA ASN A 147 15.76 -2.92 -1.02
C ASN A 147 16.43 -2.29 0.22
N ASP A 148 16.69 -0.98 0.23
CA ASP A 148 17.21 -0.22 1.38
C ASP A 148 16.10 0.49 2.19
N LYS A 149 14.82 0.19 1.93
CA LYS A 149 13.65 0.85 2.53
C LYS A 149 12.73 -0.13 3.26
N ILE A 150 11.98 0.39 4.23
CA ILE A 150 10.98 -0.41 4.96
C ILE A 150 9.78 -0.64 4.03
N VAL A 151 9.44 -1.91 3.80
CA VAL A 151 8.30 -2.30 2.95
C VAL A 151 7.15 -2.80 3.82
N GLN A 152 5.93 -2.41 3.45
CA GLN A 152 4.71 -2.82 4.13
C GLN A 152 3.61 -3.17 3.15
N PHE A 153 3.09 -4.38 3.27
CA PHE A 153 1.89 -4.79 2.56
C PHE A 153 0.68 -4.33 3.38
N ARG A 154 -0.25 -3.60 2.76
CA ARG A 154 -1.48 -3.11 3.38
C ARG A 154 -2.67 -3.45 2.48
N PRO A 155 -3.91 -3.51 3.02
CA PRO A 155 -5.11 -3.65 2.19
C PRO A 155 -5.25 -2.54 1.12
N SER A 156 -4.65 -1.37 1.37
CA SER A 156 -4.66 -0.23 0.46
C SER A 156 -3.52 -0.21 -0.56
N GLY A 157 -2.47 -1.02 -0.39
CA GLY A 157 -1.26 -0.93 -1.23
C GLY A 157 0.01 -1.48 -0.60
N ILE A 158 1.03 -1.69 -1.41
CA ILE A 158 2.42 -1.86 -0.96
C ILE A 158 3.00 -0.47 -0.70
N ARG A 159 3.44 -0.23 0.54
CA ARG A 159 4.01 1.04 0.99
C ARG A 159 5.50 0.89 1.22
N VAL A 160 6.26 1.85 0.71
CA VAL A 160 7.70 1.94 0.90
C VAL A 160 8.03 3.21 1.68
N LYS A 161 8.79 3.10 2.77
CA LYS A 161 9.13 4.20 3.67
C LYS A 161 10.62 4.24 3.97
N ARG A 162 11.14 5.44 4.25
CA ARG A 162 12.53 5.61 4.72
C ARG A 162 12.78 4.80 6.01
N PRO A 163 13.99 4.23 6.18
CA PRO A 163 14.38 3.54 7.41
C PRO A 163 14.63 4.49 8.60
N THR A 164 14.24 5.76 8.50
CA THR A 164 14.36 6.79 9.54
C THR A 164 13.08 6.96 10.37
N PHE A 165 12.03 6.17 10.09
CA PHE A 165 10.76 6.25 10.81
C PHE A 165 10.34 4.86 11.28
N SER A 166 9.70 4.80 12.45
CA SER A 166 9.07 3.57 12.91
C SER A 166 7.80 3.31 12.11
N PRO A 167 7.63 2.13 11.52
CA PRO A 167 6.35 1.73 10.97
C PRO A 167 5.29 1.63 12.07
N ALA A 168 4.08 2.15 11.82
CA ALA A 168 2.95 1.82 12.68
C ALA A 168 2.76 0.29 12.70
N LEU A 169 2.86 -0.29 13.90
CA LEU A 169 2.55 -1.69 14.14
C LEU A 169 1.04 -1.88 14.04
N VAL A 170 0.63 -2.99 13.43
CA VAL A 170 -0.77 -3.26 13.13
C VAL A 170 -1.08 -4.72 13.43
N LEU A 171 -2.37 -4.98 13.60
CA LEU A 171 -2.91 -6.24 14.12
C LEU A 171 -2.57 -7.48 13.28
N THR A 172 -2.42 -7.30 11.97
CA THR A 172 -2.41 -8.44 11.02
C THR A 172 -0.99 -8.82 10.62
N THR A 173 -0.71 -10.12 10.62
CA THR A 173 0.60 -10.68 10.22
C THR A 173 0.98 -10.38 8.77
N THR A 174 -0.01 -10.20 7.88
CA THR A 174 0.22 -9.80 6.48
C THR A 174 0.78 -8.38 6.35
N GLN A 175 0.72 -7.59 7.43
CA GLN A 175 1.11 -6.20 7.46
C GLN A 175 2.39 -5.97 8.27
N ILE A 176 3.06 -7.04 8.71
CA ILE A 176 4.35 -6.96 9.41
C ILE A 176 5.36 -6.26 8.49
N PRO A 177 6.09 -5.25 9.00
CA PRO A 177 7.12 -4.56 8.22
C PRO A 177 8.18 -5.55 7.71
N ILE A 178 8.65 -5.29 6.50
CA ILE A 178 9.70 -6.04 5.83
C ILE A 178 10.95 -5.16 5.75
N PHE A 179 12.09 -5.78 6.01
CA PHE A 179 13.41 -5.19 5.84
C PHE A 179 14.16 -5.97 4.75
N PRO A 180 14.05 -5.56 3.47
CA PRO A 180 14.61 -6.35 2.37
C PRO A 180 16.15 -6.44 2.40
N TRP A 181 16.84 -5.46 2.99
CA TRP A 181 18.31 -5.44 3.07
C TRP A 181 18.90 -6.40 4.11
N ILE A 182 18.11 -6.92 5.04
CA ILE A 182 18.66 -7.69 6.16
C ILE A 182 18.89 -9.14 5.74
N VAL A 183 20.14 -9.60 5.91
CA VAL A 183 20.51 -11.01 5.75
C VAL A 183 20.16 -11.79 7.02
N THR A 184 19.43 -12.89 6.88
CA THR A 184 19.12 -13.79 8.00
C THR A 184 20.36 -14.56 8.44
N PRO A 185 20.41 -15.13 9.65
CA PRO A 185 21.50 -16.02 10.07
C PRO A 185 21.72 -17.24 9.14
N LYS A 186 20.72 -17.56 8.31
CA LYS A 186 20.79 -18.64 7.31
C LYS A 186 21.25 -18.16 5.94
N GLY A 187 21.65 -16.90 5.79
CA GLY A 187 22.12 -16.31 4.54
C GLY A 187 21.02 -15.84 3.57
N GLU A 188 19.75 -15.89 3.97
CA GLU A 188 18.65 -15.44 3.12
C GLU A 188 18.54 -13.91 3.16
N ILE A 189 18.31 -13.27 2.01
CA ILE A 189 18.18 -11.81 1.92
C ILE A 189 16.72 -11.40 2.10
N GLY A 190 16.50 -10.48 3.02
CA GLY A 190 15.20 -9.91 3.33
C GLY A 190 14.44 -10.73 4.37
N ARG A 191 13.85 -10.04 5.34
CA ARG A 191 13.01 -10.67 6.37
C ARG A 191 11.91 -9.78 6.87
N TYR A 192 10.93 -10.41 7.50
CA TYR A 192 9.95 -9.72 8.34
C TYR A 192 10.58 -9.22 9.64
N MET A 193 10.06 -8.11 10.16
CA MET A 193 10.32 -7.62 11.51
C MET A 193 10.05 -8.72 12.54
N THR A 194 10.92 -8.81 13.53
CA THR A 194 10.83 -9.79 14.62
C THR A 194 9.95 -9.28 15.77
N ARG A 195 9.50 -10.21 16.63
CA ARG A 195 8.78 -9.88 17.87
C ARG A 195 9.60 -8.95 18.78
N LYS A 196 10.91 -9.19 18.91
CA LYS A 196 11.82 -8.39 19.74
C LYS A 196 11.97 -6.96 19.22
N GLU A 197 12.10 -6.80 17.90
CA GLU A 197 12.13 -5.47 17.28
C GLU A 197 10.80 -4.73 17.45
N ALA A 198 9.68 -5.43 17.28
CA ALA A 198 8.35 -4.84 17.50
C ALA A 198 8.15 -4.39 18.96
N ALA A 199 8.59 -5.20 19.94
CA ALA A 199 8.55 -4.84 21.36
C ALA A 199 9.42 -3.60 21.64
N ARG A 200 10.66 -3.59 21.11
CA ARG A 200 11.58 -2.44 21.25
C ARG A 200 11.02 -1.16 20.65
N LEU A 201 10.33 -1.25 19.51
CA LEU A 201 9.65 -0.09 18.91
C LEU A 201 8.52 0.47 19.79
N GLN A 202 7.96 -0.35 20.69
CA GLN A 202 6.96 0.08 21.68
C GLN A 202 7.57 0.43 23.05
N CYS A 203 8.91 0.41 23.18
CA CYS A 203 9.62 0.55 24.46
C CYS A 203 9.19 -0.52 25.49
N MET A 204 9.00 -1.76 25.01
CA MET A 204 8.52 -2.92 25.74
C MET A 204 9.52 -4.09 25.71
N GLU A 205 10.78 -3.86 25.34
CA GLU A 205 11.81 -4.89 25.20
C GLU A 205 12.10 -5.67 26.49
N ASP A 206 11.87 -5.04 27.64
CA ASP A 206 12.14 -5.61 28.97
C ASP A 206 10.94 -6.36 29.57
N LEU A 207 9.81 -6.44 28.85
CA LEU A 207 8.67 -7.23 29.30
C LEU A 207 9.05 -8.71 29.38
N LYS A 208 8.89 -9.29 30.58
CA LYS A 208 9.16 -10.72 30.84
C LYS A 208 8.25 -11.63 30.03
N GLU A 209 6.99 -11.23 29.87
CA GLU A 209 5.95 -12.01 29.23
C GLU A 209 5.40 -11.28 28.00
N VAL A 210 5.52 -11.91 26.83
CA VAL A 210 4.95 -11.41 25.57
C VAL A 210 4.36 -12.59 24.80
N PRO A 211 3.23 -12.43 24.08
CA PRO A 211 2.57 -13.56 23.43
C PRO A 211 3.52 -14.37 22.53
N ASP A 212 3.48 -15.70 22.64
CA ASP A 212 4.46 -16.58 21.99
C ASP A 212 4.32 -16.66 20.47
N THR A 213 3.12 -16.41 19.96
CA THR A 213 2.87 -16.40 18.53
C THR A 213 3.17 -15.02 17.94
N ILE A 214 3.68 -15.01 16.70
CA ILE A 214 3.89 -13.75 15.96
C ILE A 214 2.56 -12.98 15.82
N ALA A 215 1.47 -13.68 15.51
CA ALA A 215 0.16 -13.07 15.41
C ALA A 215 -0.31 -12.44 16.72
N GLY A 216 -0.16 -13.15 17.85
CA GLY A 216 -0.50 -12.64 19.17
C GLY A 216 0.35 -11.43 19.56
N ALA A 217 1.67 -11.50 19.32
CA ALA A 217 2.60 -10.43 19.66
C ALA A 217 2.32 -9.15 18.86
N PHE A 218 2.18 -9.24 17.54
CA PHE A 218 1.86 -8.06 16.71
C PHE A 218 0.45 -7.53 16.97
N LYS A 219 -0.51 -8.37 17.35
CA LYS A 219 -1.83 -7.92 17.83
C LYS A 219 -1.72 -7.13 19.13
N ALA A 220 -0.92 -7.60 20.09
CA ALA A 220 -0.69 -6.92 21.36
C ALA A 220 0.06 -5.59 21.15
N PHE A 221 1.23 -5.62 20.51
CA PHE A 221 2.06 -4.44 20.28
C PHE A 221 1.43 -3.43 19.32
N GLY A 222 0.58 -3.86 18.38
CA GLY A 222 -0.14 -2.96 17.48
C GLY A 222 -1.28 -2.20 18.15
N ASN A 223 -1.84 -2.74 19.24
CA ASN A 223 -2.88 -2.09 20.05
C ASN A 223 -2.33 -1.33 21.26
N ALA A 224 -1.08 -1.61 21.64
CA ALA A 224 -0.42 -0.92 22.74
C ALA A 224 -0.16 0.55 22.38
N VAL A 225 -0.20 1.41 23.40
CA VAL A 225 0.39 2.74 23.34
C VAL A 225 1.88 2.58 23.65
N ASN A 226 2.74 3.30 22.92
CA ASN A 226 4.17 3.30 23.16
C ASN A 226 4.48 3.72 24.60
N VAL A 227 5.29 2.93 25.32
CA VAL A 227 5.53 3.11 26.77
C VAL A 227 6.20 4.44 27.07
N GLU A 228 7.14 4.89 26.24
CA GLU A 228 7.82 6.18 26.43
C GLU A 228 6.85 7.37 26.28
N VAL A 229 5.88 7.27 25.37
CA VAL A 229 4.82 8.27 25.23
C VAL A 229 3.96 8.34 26.50
N VAL A 230 3.54 7.18 27.03
CA VAL A 230 2.75 7.12 28.27
C VAL A 230 3.55 7.67 29.45
N ARG A 231 4.83 7.33 29.56
CA ARG A 231 5.73 7.83 30.61
C ARG A 231 5.79 9.35 30.62
N ARG A 232 6.01 9.99 29.47
CA ARG A 232 6.05 11.46 29.34
C ARG A 232 4.74 12.14 29.71
N ILE A 233 3.60 11.54 29.35
CA ILE A 233 2.29 12.05 29.75
C ILE A 233 2.13 11.98 31.27
N ALA A 234 2.49 10.83 31.86
CA ALA A 234 2.38 10.60 33.30
C ALA A 234 3.28 11.56 34.10
N GLU A 235 4.50 11.84 33.63
CA GLU A 235 5.39 12.82 34.28
C GLU A 235 4.73 14.19 34.40
N GLN A 236 4.05 14.68 33.36
CA GLN A 236 3.38 15.97 33.42
C GLN A 236 2.12 15.94 34.28
N LEU A 237 1.36 14.84 34.25
CA LEU A 237 0.11 14.73 34.98
C LEU A 237 0.30 14.54 36.50
N LEU A 238 1.36 13.83 36.90
CA LEU A 238 1.59 13.46 38.29
C LEU A 238 2.41 14.51 39.07
N ILE A 239 3.13 15.41 38.40
CA ILE A 239 3.82 16.54 39.05
C ILE A 239 2.83 17.44 39.80
N ASP A 240 1.67 17.74 39.19
CA ASP A 240 0.63 18.56 39.81
C ASP A 240 -0.05 17.85 41.00
N TYR A 241 -0.01 16.52 41.04
CA TYR A 241 -0.63 15.73 42.11
C TYR A 241 0.19 15.72 43.42
N GLU A 242 1.50 15.96 43.35
CA GLU A 242 2.36 16.08 44.54
C GLU A 242 2.44 17.52 45.07
N ALA A 243 2.08 18.53 44.28
CA ALA A 243 2.07 19.93 44.73
C ALA A 243 0.85 20.29 45.62
N ASP A 244 -0.22 19.49 45.57
CA ASP A 244 -1.45 19.66 46.36
C ASP A 244 -1.54 18.72 47.59
N LYS A 245 -0.43 18.07 47.98
CA LYS A 245 -0.31 17.28 49.22
C LYS A 245 0.71 17.90 50.17
#